data_AF-A0A812VM42-F1
#
_entry.id   AF-A0A812VM42-F1
#
_cell.length_a   1.000
_cell.length_b   1.000
_cell.length_c   1.000
_cell.angle_alpha   90.00
_cell.angle_beta   90.00
_cell.angle_gamma   90.00
#
_symmetry.space_group_name_H-M   'P 1'
#
loop_
_entity.id
_entity.type
_entity.pdbx_description
1 polymer ?
#
loop_
_entity_poly.entity_id
_entity_poly.type
_entity_poly.pdbx_seq_one_letter_code
_entity_poly.pdbx_strand_id
1 'polypeptide(L)'
;MLVMRFSNVFSNYLRSWFLLDLIVVCVDWAMTILALADEAKGDGATGVARLSKSLRLLHFLRLTRVVRMIKTNAILRHFEENTLSQVTMTQYSLFKILGMMLLEQHVIACLWFGVGYLNMTGATWLSMSGLQQQDVWYQYTTCLHWAFAQLGVGNVEIEAYNVPERAFCICVAVLSLITTATLVSTITSLMTTLDKKRNDEMHQFRNLHRFLRHS
;
A
#
# COMPACT_ATOMS: atom_id res chain seq x y z
N MET A 1 32.71 -9.64 7.52
CA MET A 1 32.48 -10.96 6.88
C MET A 1 31.00 -11.27 6.94
N LEU A 2 30.26 -11.03 5.86
CA LEU A 2 28.85 -11.41 5.74
C LEU A 2 28.78 -12.91 5.44
N VAL A 3 28.39 -13.71 6.42
CA VAL A 3 28.10 -15.13 6.21
C VAL A 3 26.74 -15.24 5.53
N MET A 4 26.72 -15.21 4.20
CA MET A 4 25.52 -15.50 3.40
C MET A 4 25.23 -17.01 3.44
N ARG A 5 24.51 -17.47 4.46
CA ARG A 5 23.89 -18.81 4.46
C ARG A 5 22.61 -18.77 3.63
N PHE A 6 22.75 -18.99 2.32
CA PHE A 6 21.66 -18.99 1.33
C PHE A 6 20.46 -19.89 1.72
N SER A 7 20.70 -21.00 2.41
CA SER A 7 19.65 -21.97 2.75
C SER A 7 18.59 -21.41 3.73
N ASN A 8 18.99 -20.60 4.72
CA ASN A 8 18.04 -19.99 5.66
C ASN A 8 17.24 -18.85 5.04
N VAL A 9 17.87 -18.06 4.16
CA VAL A 9 17.20 -16.98 3.43
C VAL A 9 16.19 -17.54 2.42
N PHE A 10 16.57 -18.62 1.72
CA PHE A 10 15.73 -19.32 0.77
C PHE A 10 14.49 -19.94 1.42
N SER A 11 14.67 -20.62 2.56
CA SER A 11 13.55 -21.23 3.29
C SER A 11 12.58 -20.19 3.87
N ASN A 12 13.07 -19.05 4.34
CA ASN A 12 12.21 -18.01 4.90
C ASN A 12 11.45 -17.25 3.80
N TYR A 13 12.10 -17.03 2.65
CA TYR A 13 11.49 -16.42 1.46
C TYR A 13 10.40 -17.31 0.85
N LEU A 14 10.64 -18.63 0.76
CA LEU A 14 9.66 -19.63 0.31
C LEU A 14 8.39 -19.66 1.17
N ARG A 15 8.52 -19.43 2.49
CA ARG A 15 7.42 -19.58 3.44
C ARG A 15 6.53 -18.35 3.60
N SER A 16 7.04 -17.14 3.32
CA SER A 16 6.31 -15.90 3.61
C SER A 16 5.94 -15.06 2.38
N TRP A 17 6.70 -15.11 1.29
CA TRP A 17 6.47 -14.23 0.12
C TRP A 17 6.39 -14.96 -1.22
N PHE A 18 6.93 -16.18 -1.33
CA PHE A 18 6.89 -16.97 -2.57
C PHE A 18 5.49 -17.42 -2.95
N LEU A 19 4.63 -17.82 -2.01
CA LEU A 19 3.27 -18.24 -2.33
C LEU A 19 2.44 -17.09 -2.93
N LEU A 20 2.62 -15.86 -2.45
CA LEU A 20 1.97 -14.67 -3.01
C LEU A 20 2.52 -14.34 -4.41
N ASP A 21 3.85 -14.34 -4.60
CA ASP A 21 4.48 -14.08 -5.91
C ASP A 21 4.09 -15.16 -6.93
N LEU A 22 4.03 -16.42 -6.51
CA LEU A 22 3.62 -17.58 -7.32
C LEU A 22 2.15 -17.46 -7.73
N ILE A 23 1.24 -17.15 -6.81
CA ILE A 23 -0.19 -16.96 -7.13
C ILE A 23 -0.36 -15.82 -8.14
N VAL A 24 0.34 -14.70 -7.95
CA VAL A 24 0.26 -13.55 -8.86
C VAL A 24 0.78 -13.90 -10.26
N VAL A 25 1.93 -14.58 -10.35
CA VAL A 25 2.51 -15.00 -11.63
C VAL A 25 1.65 -16.07 -12.30
N CYS A 26 1.13 -17.05 -11.56
CA CYS A 26 0.25 -18.08 -12.10
C CYS A 26 -1.07 -17.50 -12.63
N VAL A 27 -1.66 -16.52 -11.92
CA VAL A 27 -2.84 -15.81 -12.41
C VAL A 27 -2.52 -15.04 -13.68
N ASP A 28 -1.40 -14.32 -13.74
CA ASP A 28 -0.97 -13.57 -14.92
C ASP A 28 -0.81 -14.45 -16.16
N TRP A 29 -0.09 -15.58 -16.02
CA TRP A 29 0.06 -16.56 -17.10
C TRP A 29 -1.25 -17.23 -17.49
N ALA A 30 -2.10 -17.59 -16.52
CA ALA A 30 -3.40 -18.17 -16.80
C ALA A 30 -4.28 -17.21 -17.63
N MET A 31 -4.28 -15.92 -17.29
CA MET A 31 -5.05 -14.92 -18.02
C MET A 31 -4.47 -14.63 -19.40
N THR A 32 -3.14 -14.63 -19.54
CA THR A 32 -2.47 -14.43 -20.83
C THR A 32 -2.76 -15.60 -21.78
N ILE A 33 -2.73 -16.84 -21.26
CA ILE A 33 -3.08 -18.04 -22.03
C ILE A 33 -4.56 -18.04 -22.41
N LEU A 34 -5.45 -17.66 -21.50
CA LEU A 34 -6.88 -17.52 -21.78
C LEU A 34 -7.18 -16.45 -22.83
N ALA A 35 -6.48 -15.31 -22.81
CA ALA A 35 -6.63 -14.25 -23.81
C ALA A 35 -6.13 -14.71 -25.20
N LEU A 36 -4.97 -15.37 -25.26
CA LEU A 36 -4.41 -15.92 -26.51
C LEU A 36 -5.28 -17.06 -27.08
N ALA A 37 -5.88 -17.89 -26.23
CA ALA A 37 -6.79 -18.95 -26.64
C ALA A 37 -8.14 -18.41 -27.17
N ASP A 38 -8.55 -17.22 -26.74
CA ASP A 38 -9.78 -16.54 -27.17
C ASP A 38 -9.59 -15.85 -28.53
N GLU A 39 -8.44 -15.22 -28.77
CA GLU A 39 -8.10 -14.65 -30.10
C GLU A 39 -8.03 -15.72 -31.19
N ALA A 40 -7.64 -16.95 -30.84
CA ALA A 40 -7.61 -18.09 -31.76
C ALA A 40 -9.02 -18.62 -32.14
N LYS A 41 -10.07 -18.25 -31.41
CA LYS A 41 -11.47 -18.67 -31.65
C LYS A 41 -12.32 -17.46 -32.05
N GLY A 42 -12.12 -16.96 -33.27
CA GLY A 42 -12.87 -15.84 -33.82
C GLY A 42 -14.37 -16.14 -33.92
N ASP A 43 -15.18 -15.48 -33.08
CA ASP A 43 -16.60 -15.28 -33.35
C ASP A 43 -17.08 -13.91 -32.80
N GLY A 44 -17.65 -13.11 -33.71
CA GLY A 44 -17.68 -11.64 -33.66
C GLY A 44 -18.70 -10.98 -32.73
N ALA A 45 -19.49 -11.75 -31.97
CA ALA A 45 -20.49 -11.20 -31.05
C ALA A 45 -20.10 -11.34 -29.56
N THR A 46 -19.26 -12.31 -29.22
CA THR A 46 -18.77 -12.53 -27.84
C THR A 46 -17.53 -11.69 -27.50
N GLY A 47 -16.89 -11.09 -28.50
CA GLY A 47 -15.65 -10.34 -28.35
C GLY A 47 -15.77 -9.10 -27.47
N VAL A 48 -16.87 -8.34 -27.51
CA VAL A 48 -17.01 -7.09 -26.73
C VAL A 48 -17.20 -7.37 -25.23
N ALA A 49 -17.97 -8.39 -24.87
CA ALA A 49 -18.15 -8.81 -23.48
C ALA A 49 -16.88 -9.46 -22.89
N ARG A 50 -16.05 -10.08 -23.73
CA ARG A 50 -14.74 -10.64 -23.33
C ARG A 50 -13.64 -9.58 -23.30
N LEU A 51 -13.64 -8.61 -24.21
CA LEU A 51 -12.74 -7.46 -24.22
C LEU A 51 -12.92 -6.59 -22.96
N SER A 52 -14.16 -6.43 -22.50
CA SER A 52 -14.50 -5.85 -21.20
C SER A 52 -13.89 -6.62 -20.02
N LYS A 53 -13.80 -7.95 -20.10
CA LYS A 53 -13.14 -8.79 -19.07
C LYS A 53 -11.61 -8.74 -19.18
N SER A 54 -11.05 -8.72 -20.38
CA SER A 54 -9.60 -8.63 -20.63
C SER A 54 -9.01 -7.26 -20.23
N LEU A 55 -9.72 -6.16 -20.53
CA LEU A 55 -9.38 -4.82 -20.03
C LEU A 55 -9.45 -4.75 -18.50
N ARG A 56 -10.39 -5.48 -17.88
CA ARG A 56 -10.53 -5.60 -16.42
C ARG A 56 -9.24 -6.11 -15.77
N LEU A 57 -8.61 -7.11 -16.39
CA LEU A 57 -7.41 -7.78 -15.88
C LEU A 57 -6.13 -7.02 -16.16
N LEU A 58 -6.07 -6.28 -17.27
CA LEU A 58 -4.98 -5.34 -17.55
C LEU A 58 -4.88 -4.23 -16.50
N HIS A 59 -5.99 -3.82 -15.90
CA HIS A 59 -5.98 -2.93 -14.73
C HIS A 59 -5.42 -3.61 -13.47
N PHE A 60 -5.79 -4.86 -13.18
CA PHE A 60 -5.20 -5.62 -12.05
C PHE A 60 -3.71 -5.90 -12.25
N LEU A 61 -3.24 -6.06 -13.49
CA LEU A 61 -1.81 -6.16 -13.83
C LEU A 61 -0.99 -4.91 -13.49
N ARG A 62 -1.61 -3.73 -13.36
CA ARG A 62 -0.90 -2.54 -12.86
C ARG A 62 -0.66 -2.62 -11.35
N LEU A 63 -1.53 -3.29 -10.59
CA LEU A 63 -1.37 -3.47 -9.14
C LEU A 63 -0.21 -4.40 -8.79
N THR A 64 0.15 -5.36 -9.65
CA THR A 64 1.35 -6.20 -9.45
C THR A 64 2.66 -5.40 -9.50
N ARG A 65 2.68 -4.28 -10.25
CA ARG A 65 3.82 -3.34 -10.26
C ARG A 65 3.99 -2.64 -8.93
N VAL A 66 2.90 -2.37 -8.22
CA VAL A 66 2.92 -1.78 -6.85
C VAL A 66 3.56 -2.75 -5.86
N VAL A 67 3.22 -4.05 -5.95
CA VAL A 67 3.86 -5.11 -5.15
C VAL A 67 5.37 -5.19 -5.44
N ARG A 68 5.79 -5.01 -6.70
CA ARG A 68 7.21 -4.93 -7.05
C ARG A 68 7.90 -3.71 -6.44
N MET A 69 7.26 -2.55 -6.35
CA MET A 69 7.83 -1.38 -5.66
C MET A 69 8.04 -1.65 -4.16
N ILE A 70 7.14 -2.39 -3.52
CA ILE A 70 7.30 -2.85 -2.13
C ILE A 70 8.49 -3.82 -2.04
N LYS A 71 8.71 -4.68 -3.03
CA LYS A 71 9.89 -5.58 -3.15
C LYS A 71 11.21 -4.80 -3.28
N THR A 72 11.18 -3.62 -3.90
CA THR A 72 12.32 -2.69 -4.02
C THR A 72 12.66 -1.96 -2.70
N ASN A 73 11.92 -2.20 -1.60
CA ASN A 73 12.35 -1.79 -0.25
C ASN A 73 13.74 -2.33 0.14
N ALA A 74 14.27 -3.33 -0.57
CA ALA A 74 15.65 -3.79 -0.42
C ALA A 74 16.70 -2.71 -0.77
N ILE A 75 16.41 -1.83 -1.74
CA ILE A 75 17.29 -0.71 -2.09
C ILE A 75 17.25 0.37 -0.98
N LEU A 76 16.07 0.61 -0.42
CA LEU A 76 15.89 1.56 0.68
C LEU A 76 16.64 1.12 1.96
N ARG A 77 16.76 -0.19 2.21
CA ARG A 77 17.61 -0.74 3.29
C ARG A 77 19.09 -0.43 3.10
N HIS A 78 19.56 -0.37 1.85
CA HIS A 78 20.97 -0.08 1.56
C HIS A 78 21.32 1.40 1.75
N PHE A 79 20.35 2.31 1.60
CA PHE A 79 20.51 3.73 1.96
C PHE A 79 20.46 3.95 3.49
N GLU A 80 19.72 3.11 4.21
CA GLU A 80 19.68 3.09 5.68
C GLU A 80 21.06 2.81 6.29
N GLU A 81 21.89 2.00 5.61
CA GLU A 81 23.25 1.64 6.06
C GLU A 81 24.30 2.75 5.83
N ASN A 82 24.05 3.70 4.93
CA ASN A 82 25.03 4.72 4.53
C ASN A 82 24.80 6.12 5.15
N THR A 83 23.80 6.31 6.01
CA THR A 83 23.51 7.61 6.61
C THR A 83 24.06 7.72 8.05
N LEU A 84 25.04 8.60 8.24
CA LEU A 84 25.81 8.73 9.50
C LEU A 84 25.09 9.52 10.62
N SER A 85 23.92 10.11 10.36
CA SER A 85 23.19 10.97 11.32
C SER A 85 21.87 10.33 11.75
N GLN A 86 21.73 10.05 13.06
CA GLN A 86 20.51 9.47 13.66
C GLN A 86 19.23 10.27 13.36
N VAL A 87 19.33 11.59 13.25
CA VAL A 87 18.18 12.45 12.92
C VAL A 87 17.75 12.26 11.47
N THR A 88 18.71 12.22 10.55
CA THR A 88 18.46 12.05 9.13
C THR A 88 17.86 10.67 8.84
N MET A 89 18.31 9.63 9.54
CA MET A 89 17.72 8.29 9.50
C MET A 89 16.25 8.28 9.96
N THR A 90 15.94 8.97 11.06
CA THR A 90 14.57 9.01 11.60
C THR A 90 13.62 9.83 10.71
N GLN A 91 14.09 10.94 10.15
CA GLN A 91 13.34 11.73 9.16
C GLN A 91 13.04 10.91 7.89
N TYR A 92 14.02 10.18 7.38
CA TYR A 92 13.84 9.30 6.23
C TYR A 92 12.81 8.19 6.49
N SER A 93 12.86 7.58 7.67
CA SER A 93 11.88 6.57 8.08
C SER A 93 10.45 7.11 8.07
N LEU A 94 10.25 8.36 8.52
CA LEU A 94 8.94 9.03 8.45
C LEU A 94 8.45 9.20 7.01
N PHE A 95 9.28 9.76 6.11
CA PHE A 95 8.91 9.92 4.70
C PHE A 95 8.60 8.58 4.02
N LYS A 96 9.36 7.54 4.35
CA LYS A 96 9.14 6.18 3.86
C LYS A 96 7.79 5.63 4.31
N ILE A 97 7.44 5.77 5.59
CA ILE A 97 6.15 5.30 6.14
C ILE A 97 4.99 6.08 5.53
N LEU A 98 5.10 7.41 5.39
CA LEU A 98 4.09 8.22 4.71
C LEU A 98 3.90 7.79 3.24
N GLY A 99 4.99 7.54 2.52
CA GLY A 99 4.93 7.06 1.13
C GLY A 99 4.29 5.67 1.01
N MET A 100 4.64 4.73 1.91
CA MET A 100 4.02 3.41 1.95
C MET A 100 2.52 3.47 2.29
N MET A 101 2.14 4.35 3.21
CA MET A 101 0.74 4.59 3.58
C MET A 101 -0.07 5.17 2.42
N LEU A 102 0.45 6.15 1.68
CA LEU A 102 -0.22 6.68 0.49
C LEU A 102 -0.43 5.60 -0.58
N LEU A 103 0.57 4.75 -0.77
CA LEU A 103 0.50 3.63 -1.70
C LEU A 103 -0.55 2.60 -1.27
N GLU A 104 -0.60 2.29 0.02
CA GLU A 104 -1.63 1.43 0.62
C GLU A 104 -3.03 1.98 0.36
N GLN A 105 -3.25 3.29 0.60
CA GLN A 105 -4.55 3.92 0.34
C GLN A 105 -4.93 3.89 -1.14
N HIS A 106 -3.98 4.08 -2.05
CA HIS A 106 -4.22 3.93 -3.49
C HIS A 106 -4.66 2.50 -3.84
N VAL A 107 -3.99 1.48 -3.29
CA VAL A 107 -4.36 0.08 -3.51
C VAL A 107 -5.75 -0.22 -2.95
N ILE A 108 -6.06 0.22 -1.73
CA ILE A 108 -7.38 0.05 -1.11
C ILE A 108 -8.45 0.71 -1.97
N ALA A 109 -8.23 1.94 -2.43
CA ALA A 109 -9.16 2.67 -3.30
C ALA A 109 -9.40 1.94 -4.63
N CYS A 110 -8.33 1.45 -5.28
CA CYS A 110 -8.45 0.69 -6.52
C CYS A 110 -9.15 -0.66 -6.33
N LEU A 111 -8.90 -1.34 -5.21
CA LEU A 111 -9.59 -2.57 -4.85
C LEU A 111 -11.08 -2.31 -4.56
N TRP A 112 -11.40 -1.22 -3.86
CA TRP A 112 -12.79 -0.81 -3.61
C TRP A 112 -13.56 -0.54 -4.90
N PHE A 113 -12.95 0.19 -5.83
CA PHE A 113 -13.43 0.34 -7.21
C PHE A 113 -13.64 -1.00 -7.90
N GLY A 114 -12.65 -1.89 -7.81
CA GLY A 114 -12.71 -3.24 -8.38
C GLY A 114 -13.86 -4.07 -7.83
N VAL A 115 -14.13 -4.03 -6.52
CA VAL A 115 -15.22 -4.80 -5.89
C VAL A 115 -16.59 -4.34 -6.41
N GLY A 116 -16.80 -3.03 -6.55
CA GLY A 116 -18.04 -2.48 -7.10
C GLY A 116 -18.21 -2.75 -8.60
N TYR A 117 -17.09 -2.69 -9.35
CA TYR A 117 -17.08 -2.91 -10.79
C TYR A 117 -17.18 -4.40 -11.19
N LEU A 118 -16.69 -5.33 -10.37
CA LEU A 118 -16.73 -6.77 -10.65
C LEU A 118 -18.13 -7.37 -10.44
N ASN A 119 -18.88 -6.88 -9.43
CA ASN A 119 -20.20 -7.39 -9.07
C ASN A 119 -21.35 -6.69 -9.84
N MET A 120 -21.26 -6.57 -11.17
CA MET A 120 -22.27 -5.84 -11.98
C MET A 120 -23.69 -6.47 -11.99
N THR A 121 -23.88 -7.65 -11.38
CA THR A 121 -25.16 -8.38 -11.41
C THR A 121 -26.07 -8.10 -10.21
N GLY A 122 -25.62 -7.30 -9.21
CA GLY A 122 -26.39 -6.98 -8.00
C GLY A 122 -26.34 -5.51 -7.62
N ALA A 123 -27.03 -5.12 -6.53
CA ALA A 123 -26.97 -3.77 -5.97
C ALA A 123 -25.59 -3.54 -5.34
N THR A 124 -24.68 -2.88 -6.04
CA THR A 124 -23.34 -2.56 -5.54
C THR A 124 -23.27 -1.15 -5.00
N TRP A 125 -22.25 -0.86 -4.19
CA TRP A 125 -21.97 0.52 -3.77
C TRP A 125 -21.85 1.46 -4.98
N LEU A 126 -21.31 1.00 -6.11
CA LEU A 126 -21.12 1.80 -7.33
C LEU A 126 -22.45 2.10 -8.05
N SER A 127 -23.37 1.14 -8.09
CA SER A 127 -24.70 1.36 -8.69
C SER A 127 -25.60 2.20 -7.79
N MET A 128 -25.55 1.97 -6.47
CA MET A 128 -26.41 2.64 -5.50
C MET A 128 -26.02 4.11 -5.26
N SER A 129 -24.73 4.44 -5.40
CA SER A 129 -24.23 5.82 -5.27
C SER A 129 -24.43 6.68 -6.52
N GLY A 130 -24.89 6.11 -7.64
CA GLY A 130 -25.01 6.84 -8.91
C GLY A 130 -23.68 7.28 -9.53
N LEU A 131 -22.55 6.84 -8.97
CA LEU A 131 -21.20 7.23 -9.39
C LEU A 131 -20.79 6.63 -10.75
N GLN A 132 -21.49 5.58 -11.21
CA GLN A 132 -21.16 4.86 -12.44
C GLN A 132 -21.17 5.74 -13.70
N GLN A 133 -21.98 6.80 -13.74
CA GLN A 133 -22.06 7.74 -14.87
C GLN A 133 -21.16 8.97 -14.74
N GLN A 134 -20.48 9.12 -13.60
CA GLN A 134 -19.60 10.26 -13.34
C GLN A 134 -18.23 10.07 -14.00
N ASP A 135 -17.45 11.14 -14.09
CA ASP A 135 -16.10 11.10 -14.65
C ASP A 135 -15.18 10.15 -13.85
N VAL A 136 -14.21 9.55 -14.54
CA VAL A 136 -13.27 8.58 -13.97
C VAL A 136 -12.47 9.20 -12.83
N TRP A 137 -12.11 10.48 -12.95
CA TRP A 137 -11.42 11.21 -11.88
C TRP A 137 -12.28 11.35 -10.64
N TYR A 138 -13.58 11.64 -10.80
CA TYR A 138 -14.51 11.77 -9.69
C TYR A 138 -14.74 10.43 -8.99
N GLN A 139 -14.86 9.33 -9.76
CA GLN A 139 -14.95 7.98 -9.21
C GLN A 139 -13.69 7.62 -8.42
N TYR A 140 -12.50 7.92 -8.98
CA TYR A 140 -11.21 7.65 -8.35
C TYR A 140 -11.01 8.46 -7.06
N THR A 141 -11.24 9.77 -7.07
CA THR A 141 -11.07 10.63 -5.89
C THR A 141 -12.06 10.26 -4.80
N THR A 142 -13.27 9.83 -5.16
CA THR A 142 -14.27 9.33 -4.20
C THR A 142 -13.82 8.02 -3.54
N CYS A 143 -13.30 7.05 -4.32
CA CYS A 143 -12.73 5.82 -3.76
C CYS A 143 -11.52 6.09 -2.87
N LEU A 144 -10.68 7.04 -3.28
CA LEU A 144 -9.50 7.44 -2.52
C LEU A 144 -9.90 8.12 -1.21
N HIS A 145 -10.88 9.03 -1.25
CA HIS A 145 -11.42 9.68 -0.07
C HIS A 145 -12.04 8.67 0.90
N TRP A 146 -12.77 7.68 0.38
CA TRP A 146 -13.29 6.56 1.18
C TRP A 146 -12.18 5.77 1.87
N ALA A 147 -11.10 5.44 1.16
CA ALA A 147 -9.96 4.74 1.75
C ALA A 147 -9.33 5.57 2.90
N PHE A 148 -9.12 6.87 2.70
CA PHE A 148 -8.64 7.77 3.75
C PHE A 148 -9.58 7.87 4.95
N ALA A 149 -10.89 7.85 4.73
CA ALA A 149 -11.88 7.85 5.81
C ALA A 149 -11.70 6.66 6.76
N GLN A 150 -11.25 5.50 6.25
CA GLN A 150 -11.01 4.32 7.08
C GLN A 150 -9.83 4.47 8.05
N LEU A 151 -8.92 5.40 7.79
CA LEU A 151 -7.87 5.76 8.75
C LEU A 151 -8.39 6.55 9.95
N GLY A 152 -9.68 6.87 9.97
CA GLY A 152 -10.35 7.71 10.97
C GLY A 152 -10.32 9.20 10.64
N VAL A 153 -9.93 9.56 9.41
CA VAL A 153 -9.83 10.96 8.95
C VAL A 153 -10.99 11.29 8.02
N GLY A 154 -11.99 11.99 8.54
CA GLY A 154 -13.17 12.40 7.77
C GLY A 154 -14.27 11.35 7.76
N ASN A 155 -15.36 11.68 7.06
CA ASN A 155 -16.52 10.80 6.89
C ASN A 155 -16.92 10.79 5.40
N VAL A 156 -17.31 9.63 4.90
CA VAL A 156 -17.76 9.41 3.53
C VAL A 156 -19.03 8.58 3.55
N GLU A 157 -20.09 9.08 2.93
CA GLU A 157 -21.38 8.42 2.81
C GLU A 157 -21.36 7.39 1.67
N ILE A 158 -20.54 6.34 1.82
CA ILE A 158 -20.52 5.19 0.91
C ILE A 158 -20.68 3.93 1.74
N GLU A 159 -21.83 3.29 1.58
CA GLU A 159 -22.19 2.07 2.30
C GLU A 159 -21.97 0.82 1.45
N ALA A 160 -21.72 -0.29 2.13
CA ALA A 160 -21.66 -1.62 1.53
C ALA A 160 -23.06 -2.25 1.49
N TYR A 161 -23.49 -2.61 0.29
CA TYR A 161 -24.83 -3.17 0.03
C TYR A 161 -24.80 -4.70 -0.06
N ASN A 162 -23.62 -5.28 -0.29
CA ASN A 162 -23.43 -6.72 -0.40
C ASN A 162 -22.58 -7.31 0.73
N VAL A 163 -22.78 -8.61 1.02
CA VAL A 163 -21.94 -9.38 1.95
C VAL A 163 -20.43 -9.30 1.58
N PRO A 164 -20.00 -9.52 0.32
CA PRO A 164 -18.58 -9.37 -0.05
C PRO A 164 -18.04 -7.95 0.14
N GLU A 165 -18.83 -6.91 -0.13
CA GLU A 165 -18.44 -5.52 0.13
C GLU A 165 -18.28 -5.27 1.62
N ARG A 166 -19.21 -5.77 2.45
CA ARG A 166 -19.14 -5.66 3.92
C ARG A 166 -17.93 -6.38 4.49
N ALA A 167 -17.64 -7.60 4.02
CA ALA A 167 -16.44 -8.34 4.42
C ALA A 167 -15.17 -7.58 4.06
N PHE A 168 -15.11 -6.98 2.86
CA PHE A 168 -14.00 -6.13 2.45
C PHE A 168 -13.84 -4.91 3.35
N CYS A 169 -14.93 -4.18 3.67
CA CYS A 169 -14.90 -3.04 4.58
C CYS A 169 -14.35 -3.43 5.96
N ILE A 170 -14.74 -4.58 6.51
CA ILE A 170 -14.24 -5.07 7.81
C ILE A 170 -12.74 -5.33 7.74
N CYS A 171 -12.26 -6.00 6.69
CA CYS A 171 -10.82 -6.25 6.49
C CYS A 171 -10.03 -4.94 6.39
N VAL A 172 -10.54 -3.98 5.60
CA VAL A 172 -9.90 -2.65 5.46
C VAL A 172 -9.90 -1.91 6.79
N ALA A 173 -10.98 -1.92 7.56
CA ALA A 173 -11.03 -1.26 8.87
C ALA A 173 -9.96 -1.78 9.84
N VAL A 174 -9.73 -3.10 9.88
CA VAL A 174 -8.65 -3.70 10.70
C VAL A 174 -7.27 -3.27 10.21
N LEU A 175 -7.05 -3.27 8.89
CA LEU A 175 -5.78 -2.82 8.31
C LEU A 175 -5.52 -1.34 8.61
N SER A 176 -6.52 -0.48 8.40
CA SER A 176 -6.43 0.95 8.69
C SER A 176 -6.14 1.24 10.16
N LEU A 177 -6.71 0.46 11.09
CA LEU A 177 -6.39 0.59 12.52
C LEU A 177 -4.90 0.31 12.80
N ILE A 178 -4.35 -0.76 12.19
CA ILE A 178 -2.93 -1.10 12.33
C ILE A 178 -2.06 0.01 11.72
N THR A 179 -2.39 0.46 10.51
CA THR A 179 -1.65 1.51 9.81
C THR A 179 -1.64 2.82 10.60
N THR A 180 -2.79 3.28 11.09
CA THR A 180 -2.87 4.49 11.92
C THR A 180 -2.07 4.33 13.23
N ALA A 181 -2.14 3.17 13.89
CA ALA A 181 -1.35 2.93 15.10
C ALA A 181 0.16 2.99 14.85
N THR A 182 0.64 2.41 13.73
CA THR A 182 2.06 2.46 13.35
C THR A 182 2.53 3.86 13.00
N LEU A 183 1.69 4.66 12.33
CA LEU A 183 1.98 6.05 12.01
C LEU A 183 2.17 6.88 13.29
N VAL A 184 1.22 6.78 14.22
CA VAL A 184 1.27 7.50 15.50
C VAL A 184 2.54 7.11 16.27
N SER A 185 2.83 5.82 16.39
CA SER A 185 4.03 5.32 17.08
C SER A 185 5.33 5.87 16.46
N THR A 186 5.42 5.93 15.13
CA THR A 186 6.59 6.45 14.42
C THR A 186 6.79 7.94 14.67
N ILE A 187 5.71 8.72 14.62
CA ILE A 187 5.75 10.16 14.92
C ILE A 187 6.21 10.39 16.36
N THR A 188 5.68 9.63 17.33
CA THR A 188 6.12 9.72 18.73
C THR A 188 7.61 9.36 18.88
N SER A 189 8.10 8.34 18.17
CA SER A 189 9.52 7.98 18.17
C SER A 189 10.41 9.08 17.60
N LEU A 190 9.95 9.79 16.56
CA LEU A 190 10.68 10.92 15.99
C LEU A 190 10.72 12.10 16.97
N MET A 191 9.60 12.45 17.58
CA MET A 191 9.52 13.53 18.57
C MET A 191 10.47 13.26 19.74
N THR A 192 10.45 12.05 20.29
CA THR A 192 11.34 11.66 21.40
C THR A 192 12.82 11.69 21.01
N THR A 193 13.15 11.31 19.78
CA THR A 193 14.54 11.37 19.26
C THR A 193 15.02 12.81 19.10
N LEU A 194 14.17 13.70 18.58
CA LEU A 194 14.48 15.12 18.42
C LEU A 194 14.63 15.81 19.77
N ASP A 195 13.74 15.52 20.72
CA ASP A 195 13.81 16.06 22.08
C ASP A 195 15.08 15.61 22.81
N LYS A 196 15.44 14.32 22.68
CA LYS A 196 16.68 13.80 23.25
C LYS A 196 17.89 14.53 22.69
N LYS A 197 17.98 14.69 21.37
CA LYS A 197 19.10 15.41 20.74
C LYS A 197 19.20 16.86 21.21
N ARG A 198 18.07 17.58 21.25
CA ARG A 198 18.01 18.96 21.76
C ARG A 198 18.50 19.04 23.21
N ASN A 199 18.08 18.10 24.06
CA ASN A 199 18.51 18.03 25.45
C ASN A 199 20.01 17.74 25.58
N ASP A 200 20.55 16.82 24.79
CA ASP A 200 21.97 16.49 24.78
C ASP A 200 22.84 17.70 24.36
N GLU A 201 22.43 18.43 23.32
CA GLU A 201 23.09 19.68 22.89
C GLU A 201 23.08 20.74 24.01
N MET A 202 21.93 20.93 24.68
CA MET A 202 21.86 21.83 25.85
C MET A 202 22.72 21.35 27.02
N HIS A 203 22.81 20.05 27.27
CA HIS A 203 23.68 19.49 28.32
C HIS A 203 25.15 19.75 28.03
N GLN A 204 25.60 19.54 26.79
CA GLN A 204 26.97 19.86 26.39
C GLN A 204 27.27 21.35 26.51
N PHE A 205 26.36 22.21 26.07
CA PHE A 205 26.51 23.67 26.20
C PHE A 205 26.61 24.11 27.67
N ARG A 206 25.78 23.55 28.56
CA ARG A 206 25.85 23.82 30.00
C ARG A 206 27.17 23.37 30.63
N ASN A 207 27.69 22.22 30.23
CA ASN A 207 28.98 21.71 30.72
C ASN A 207 30.14 22.60 30.24
N LEU A 208 30.11 23.06 28.99
CA LEU A 208 31.09 24.01 28.45
C LEU A 208 31.07 25.33 29.23
N HIS A 209 29.88 25.90 29.47
CA HIS A 209 29.73 27.14 30.23
C HIS A 209 30.22 26.98 31.68
N ARG A 210 30.00 25.81 32.30
CA ARG A 210 30.54 25.50 33.63
C ARG A 210 32.07 25.41 33.62
N PHE A 211 32.67 24.78 32.60
CA PHE A 211 34.12 24.67 32.47
C PHE A 211 34.78 26.04 32.29
N LEU A 212 34.25 26.87 31.40
CA LEU A 212 34.75 28.23 31.13
C LEU A 212 34.64 29.18 32.34
N ARG A 213 33.72 28.91 33.27
CA ARG A 213 33.57 29.70 34.51
C ARG A 213 34.55 29.29 35.61
N HIS A 214 35.18 28.12 35.51
CA HIS A 214 36.07 27.55 36.52
C HIS A 214 37.55 27.52 36.11
N SER A 215 37.91 28.06 34.94
CA SER A 215 39.30 28.41 34.54
C SER A 215 39.48 29.91 34.60
#